data_AF-A0A356AMA8-F1
#
_entry.id   AF-A0A356AMA8-F1
#
_cell.length_a   1.000
_cell.length_b   1.000
_cell.length_c   1.000
_cell.angle_alpha   90.00
_cell.angle_beta   90.00
_cell.angle_gamma   90.00
#
_symmetry.space_group_name_H-M   'P 1'
#
loop_
_entity.id
_entity.type
_entity.pdbx_description
1 polymer ?
#
loop_
_entity_poly.entity_id
_entity_poly.type
_entity_poly.pdbx_seq_one_letter_code
_entity_poly.pdbx_strand_id
1 'polypeptide(L)'
;TQTLFEQYLQNYKRISPDIIIGVVKHKSCGALADYIAANIMLDYEQKQAVLEEMHPVRRLEKLAAILEKEIKILEIENDISEKAKEQMNQNQRDYFLREQIKAINYELGDDDSPQEEADEFRERISKAKIPEPQKSTLLKECDRFGKMPYGSHEGGVIRNYLEICLD
;
A
#
# COMPACT_ATOMS: atom_id res chain seq x y z
N THR A 1 -1.29 4.17 34.85
CA THR A 1 -1.95 5.32 34.19
C THR A 1 -0.98 6.31 33.57
N GLN A 2 0.08 6.74 34.28
CA GLN A 2 1.10 7.63 33.69
C GLN A 2 1.81 6.98 32.48
N THR A 3 2.23 5.72 32.60
CA THR A 3 2.82 4.95 31.49
C THR A 3 1.85 4.73 30.32
N LEU A 4 0.57 4.51 30.62
CA LEU A 4 -0.48 4.39 29.59
C LEU A 4 -0.67 5.71 28.84
N PHE A 5 -0.65 6.84 29.56
CA PHE A 5 -0.70 8.15 28.95
C PHE A 5 0.51 8.38 28.05
N GLU A 6 1.72 8.07 28.51
CA GLU A 6 2.95 8.15 27.68
C GLU A 6 2.85 7.30 26.40
N GLN A 7 2.32 6.07 26.49
CA GLN A 7 2.09 5.21 25.32
C GLN A 7 1.05 5.80 24.37
N TYR A 8 -0.06 6.32 24.90
CA TYR A 8 -1.05 7.04 24.10
C TYR A 8 -0.42 8.23 23.36
N LEU A 9 0.46 8.99 24.03
CA LEU A 9 1.15 10.13 23.44
C LEU A 9 2.20 9.76 22.40
N GLN A 10 2.86 8.60 22.52
CA GLN A 10 3.82 8.12 21.49
C GLN A 10 3.13 7.83 20.17
N ASN A 11 1.89 7.32 20.22
CA ASN A 11 1.09 6.99 19.05
C ASN A 11 0.37 8.22 18.46
N TYR A 12 0.17 9.29 19.25
CA TYR A 12 -0.43 10.53 18.77
C TYR A 12 0.62 11.49 18.18
N LYS A 13 0.42 11.90 16.92
CA LYS A 13 1.37 12.76 16.19
C LYS A 13 1.53 14.13 16.86
N ARG A 14 2.71 14.34 17.47
CA ARG A 14 3.26 15.61 18.00
C ARG A 14 2.45 16.26 19.13
N ILE A 15 2.91 16.07 20.36
CA ILE A 15 2.40 16.75 21.55
C ILE A 15 3.52 17.54 22.25
N SER A 16 3.17 18.69 22.85
CA SER A 16 4.14 19.51 23.57
C SER A 16 4.69 18.77 24.80
N PRO A 17 6.02 18.74 25.01
CA PRO A 17 6.65 18.14 26.20
C PRO A 17 6.07 18.66 27.53
N ASP A 18 5.50 19.87 27.53
CA ASP A 18 4.89 20.50 28.70
C ASP A 18 3.71 19.70 29.27
N ILE A 19 2.96 18.99 28.41
CA ILE A 19 1.79 18.20 28.82
C ILE A 19 2.23 16.96 29.61
N ILE A 20 3.33 16.32 29.21
CA ILE A 20 3.92 15.18 29.92
C ILE A 20 4.39 15.61 31.31
N ILE A 21 5.09 16.75 31.38
CA ILE A 21 5.57 17.31 32.63
C ILE A 21 4.41 17.66 33.57
N GLY A 22 3.29 18.16 33.04
CA GLY A 22 2.07 18.41 33.81
C GLY A 22 1.50 17.16 34.48
N VAL A 23 1.42 16.04 33.74
CA VAL A 23 0.94 14.75 34.27
C VAL A 23 1.82 14.23 35.40
N VAL A 24 3.14 14.35 35.28
CA VAL A 24 4.09 13.89 36.31
C VAL A 24 4.00 14.74 37.59
N LYS A 25 3.62 16.02 37.48
CA LYS A 25 3.51 16.94 38.63
C LYS A 25 2.26 16.67 39.49
N HIS A 26 1.20 16.12 38.93
CA HIS A 26 -0.04 15.86 39.66
C HIS A 26 0.04 14.58 40.50
N LYS A 27 0.03 14.74 41.84
CA LYS A 27 0.07 13.61 42.79
C LYS A 27 -1.31 13.09 43.22
N SER A 28 -2.37 13.89 43.07
CA SER A 28 -3.73 13.48 43.43
C SER A 28 -4.43 12.80 42.25
N CYS A 29 -5.09 11.67 42.49
CA CYS A 29 -5.77 10.89 41.44
C CYS A 29 -6.83 11.70 40.67
N GLY A 30 -7.61 12.53 41.37
CA GLY A 30 -8.65 13.37 40.75
C GLY A 30 -8.06 14.41 39.79
N ALA A 31 -7.15 15.27 40.27
CA ALA A 31 -6.53 16.29 39.42
C ALA A 31 -5.72 15.69 38.27
N LEU A 32 -5.09 14.52 38.49
CA LEU A 32 -4.41 13.78 37.43
C LEU A 32 -5.39 13.32 36.34
N ALA A 33 -6.53 12.76 36.74
CA ALA A 33 -7.56 12.32 35.80
C ALA A 33 -8.14 13.51 35.01
N ASP A 34 -8.43 14.63 35.69
CA ASP A 34 -8.99 15.82 35.05
C ASP A 34 -7.98 16.45 34.07
N TYR A 35 -6.71 16.53 34.45
CA TYR A 35 -5.64 17.05 33.59
C TYR A 35 -5.44 16.18 32.35
N ILE A 36 -5.41 14.86 32.50
CA ILE A 36 -5.29 13.92 31.38
C ILE A 36 -6.53 14.05 30.46
N ALA A 37 -7.74 14.04 31.01
CA ALA A 37 -8.98 14.14 30.23
C ALA A 37 -9.10 15.46 29.44
N ALA A 38 -8.52 16.55 29.96
CA ALA A 38 -8.49 17.85 29.28
C ALA A 38 -7.54 17.88 28.07
N ASN A 39 -6.47 17.07 28.10
CA ASN A 39 -5.42 17.07 27.06
C ASN A 39 -5.57 15.95 26.02
N ILE A 40 -6.55 15.06 26.18
CA ILE A 40 -6.82 13.98 25.24
C ILE A 40 -8.02 14.33 24.34
N MET A 41 -7.93 13.91 23.08
CA MET A 41 -9.03 13.90 22.14
C MET A 41 -9.95 12.70 22.45
N LEU A 42 -10.83 12.87 23.42
CA LEU A 42 -11.94 11.96 23.72
C LEU A 42 -13.26 12.56 23.25
N ASP A 43 -14.20 11.69 22.91
CA ASP A 43 -15.57 12.09 22.64
C ASP A 43 -16.20 12.76 23.86
N TYR A 44 -17.14 13.68 23.61
CA TYR A 44 -17.79 14.45 24.67
C TYR A 44 -18.49 13.54 25.70
N GLU A 45 -19.05 12.42 25.26
CA GLU A 45 -19.70 11.41 26.10
C GLU A 45 -18.72 10.77 27.08
N GLN A 46 -17.51 10.43 26.62
CA GLN A 46 -16.46 9.86 27.44
C GLN A 46 -15.92 10.90 28.43
N LYS A 47 -15.74 12.16 28.00
CA LYS A 47 -15.32 13.26 28.89
C LYS A 47 -16.34 13.50 30.01
N GLN A 48 -17.62 13.52 29.65
CA GLN A 48 -18.71 13.65 30.62
C GLN A 48 -18.73 12.47 31.59
N ALA A 49 -18.58 11.24 31.09
CA ALA A 49 -18.56 10.04 31.92
C ALA A 49 -17.40 10.03 32.93
N VAL A 50 -16.25 10.62 32.60
CA VAL A 50 -15.13 10.81 33.54
C VAL A 50 -15.47 11.89 34.57
N LEU A 51 -16.06 13.01 34.14
CA LEU A 51 -16.42 14.13 35.01
C LEU A 51 -17.47 13.74 36.08
N GLU A 52 -18.42 12.88 35.72
CA GLU A 52 -19.49 12.42 36.61
C GLU A 52 -19.02 11.46 37.72
N GLU A 53 -17.84 10.86 37.58
CA GLU A 53 -17.30 9.96 38.61
C GLU A 53 -16.68 10.78 39.74
N MET A 54 -17.40 10.91 40.85
CA MET A 54 -16.96 11.74 41.99
C MET A 54 -15.84 11.09 42.81
N HIS A 55 -15.66 9.77 42.74
CA HIS A 55 -14.61 9.09 43.49
C HIS A 55 -13.27 9.17 42.73
N PRO A 56 -12.23 9.83 43.28
CA PRO A 56 -11.02 10.19 42.52
C PRO A 56 -10.23 8.99 42.00
N VAL A 57 -10.24 7.87 42.73
CA VAL A 57 -9.58 6.63 42.29
C VAL A 57 -10.37 5.96 41.16
N ARG A 58 -11.70 5.92 41.26
CA ARG A 58 -12.56 5.29 40.24
C ARG A 58 -12.57 6.12 38.96
N ARG A 59 -12.50 7.44 39.07
CA ARG A 59 -12.34 8.35 37.94
C ARG A 59 -11.07 8.04 37.16
N LEU A 60 -9.97 7.85 37.88
CA LEU A 60 -8.68 7.53 37.28
C LEU A 60 -8.68 6.13 36.65
N GLU A 61 -9.29 5.13 37.28
CA GLU A 61 -9.47 3.78 36.71
C GLU A 61 -10.32 3.81 35.44
N LYS A 62 -11.44 4.55 35.45
CA LYS A 62 -12.30 4.72 34.28
C LYS A 62 -11.56 5.37 33.12
N LEU A 63 -10.79 6.42 33.40
CA LEU A 63 -9.95 7.08 32.40
C LEU A 63 -8.85 6.14 31.88
N ALA A 64 -8.25 5.31 32.73
CA ALA A 64 -7.26 4.32 32.33
C ALA A 64 -7.84 3.29 31.34
N ALA A 65 -9.06 2.80 31.61
CA ALA A 65 -9.74 1.86 30.73
C ALA A 65 -10.08 2.48 29.36
N ILE A 66 -10.49 3.75 29.34
CA ILE A 66 -10.71 4.49 28.09
C ILE A 66 -9.39 4.61 27.32
N LEU A 67 -8.33 5.04 27.99
CA LEU A 67 -6.99 5.16 27.41
C LEU A 67 -6.49 3.85 26.80
N GLU A 68 -6.61 2.73 27.50
CA GLU A 68 -6.21 1.42 26.97
C GLU A 68 -6.95 1.03 25.70
N LYS A 69 -8.25 1.35 25.62
CA LYS A 69 -9.03 1.11 24.41
C LYS A 69 -8.54 1.98 23.26
N GLU A 70 -8.31 3.27 23.50
CA GLU A 70 -7.84 4.19 22.47
C GLU A 70 -6.43 3.83 21.97
N ILE A 71 -5.52 3.40 22.86
CA ILE A 71 -4.18 2.93 22.47
C ILE A 71 -4.29 1.76 21.47
N LYS A 72 -5.16 0.78 21.75
CA LYS A 72 -5.36 -0.37 20.84
C LYS A 72 -5.90 0.04 19.48
N ILE A 73 -6.82 1.02 19.45
CA ILE A 73 -7.35 1.55 18.19
C ILE A 73 -6.21 2.22 17.40
N LEU A 74 -5.41 3.07 18.06
CA LEU A 74 -4.27 3.74 17.43
C LEU A 74 -3.20 2.77 16.92
N GLU A 75 -2.92 1.70 17.65
CA GLU A 75 -2.00 0.64 17.21
C GLU A 75 -2.50 -0.01 15.91
N ILE A 76 -3.79 -0.36 15.83
CA ILE A 76 -4.39 -0.94 14.62
C ILE A 76 -4.34 0.07 13.46
N GLU A 77 -4.64 1.35 13.70
CA GLU A 77 -4.57 2.39 12.66
C GLU A 77 -3.14 2.58 12.14
N ASN A 78 -2.14 2.57 13.02
CA ASN A 78 -0.74 2.66 12.65
C ASN A 78 -0.29 1.44 11.82
N ASP A 79 -0.66 0.23 12.23
CA ASP A 79 -0.37 -1.01 11.49
C ASP A 79 -0.98 -0.97 10.07
N ILE A 80 -2.22 -0.48 9.94
CA ILE A 80 -2.89 -0.33 8.64
C ILE A 80 -2.17 0.73 7.79
N SER A 81 -1.81 1.87 8.39
CA SER A 81 -1.11 2.94 7.70
C SER A 81 0.28 2.50 7.23
N GLU A 82 0.99 1.71 8.01
CA GLU A 82 2.32 1.20 7.65
C GLU A 82 2.22 0.21 6.49
N LYS A 83 1.31 -0.77 6.56
CA LYS A 83 1.06 -1.71 5.45
C LYS A 83 0.65 -1.01 4.16
N ALA A 84 -0.21 -0.01 4.24
CA ALA A 84 -0.60 0.79 3.08
C ALA A 84 0.60 1.54 2.48
N LYS A 85 1.49 2.08 3.31
CA LYS A 85 2.69 2.79 2.88
C LYS A 85 3.71 1.82 2.23
N GLU A 86 3.91 0.65 2.80
CA GLU A 86 4.76 -0.40 2.21
C GLU A 86 4.27 -0.82 0.83
N GLN A 87 2.96 -1.11 0.71
CA GLN A 87 2.36 -1.48 -0.57
C GLN A 87 2.49 -0.35 -1.61
N MET A 88 2.29 0.91 -1.19
CA MET A 88 2.45 2.07 -2.07
C MET A 88 3.90 2.24 -2.53
N ASN A 89 4.87 2.06 -1.63
CA ASN A 89 6.30 2.12 -1.96
C ASN A 89 6.69 1.02 -2.95
N GLN A 90 6.20 -0.20 -2.74
CA GLN A 90 6.46 -1.33 -3.64
C GLN A 90 5.88 -1.04 -5.04
N ASN A 91 4.63 -0.58 -5.12
CA ASN A 91 4.00 -0.22 -6.40
C ASN A 91 4.73 0.93 -7.11
N GLN A 92 5.17 1.95 -6.38
CA GLN A 92 5.96 3.04 -6.95
C GLN A 92 7.31 2.55 -7.47
N ARG A 93 7.97 1.67 -6.73
CA ARG A 93 9.23 1.06 -7.15
C ARG A 93 9.06 0.24 -8.43
N ASP A 94 8.03 -0.60 -8.49
CA ASP A 94 7.74 -1.43 -9.66
C ASP A 94 7.38 -0.57 -10.88
N TYR A 95 6.59 0.50 -10.68
CA TYR A 95 6.29 1.48 -11.73
C TYR A 95 7.57 2.14 -12.26
N PHE A 96 8.43 2.62 -11.36
CA PHE A 96 9.69 3.27 -11.74
C PHE A 96 10.62 2.33 -12.51
N LEU A 97 10.76 1.07 -12.05
CA LEU A 97 11.58 0.07 -12.74
C LEU A 97 11.05 -0.24 -14.15
N ARG A 98 9.72 -0.29 -14.33
CA ARG A 98 9.12 -0.49 -15.67
C ARG A 98 9.41 0.66 -16.62
N GLU A 99 9.32 1.91 -16.14
CA GLU A 99 9.67 3.07 -16.94
C GLU A 99 11.17 3.11 -17.27
N GLN A 100 12.05 2.69 -16.35
CA GLN A 100 13.47 2.54 -16.65
C GLN A 100 13.74 1.50 -17.75
N ILE A 101 13.07 0.34 -17.71
CA ILE A 101 13.21 -0.69 -18.75
C ILE A 101 12.77 -0.14 -20.11
N LYS A 102 11.65 0.57 -20.18
CA LYS A 102 11.18 1.18 -21.43
C LYS A 102 12.19 2.19 -21.98
N ALA A 103 12.74 3.05 -21.12
CA ALA A 103 13.75 4.02 -21.53
C ALA A 103 15.04 3.34 -22.01
N ILE A 104 15.48 2.26 -21.34
CA ILE A 104 16.65 1.48 -21.77
C ILE A 104 16.41 0.85 -23.15
N ASN A 105 15.27 0.21 -23.37
CA ASN A 105 14.95 -0.41 -24.68
C ASN A 105 14.93 0.63 -25.80
N TYR A 106 14.38 1.81 -25.53
CA TYR A 106 14.38 2.93 -26.48
C TYR A 106 15.81 3.43 -26.79
N GLU A 107 16.66 3.60 -25.77
CA GLU A 107 18.06 4.04 -25.95
C GLU A 107 18.96 2.98 -26.59
N LEU A 108 18.66 1.69 -26.39
CA LEU A 108 19.37 0.58 -27.04
C LEU A 108 19.01 0.43 -28.52
N GLY A 109 18.01 1.17 -29.01
CA GLY A 109 17.51 1.03 -30.38
C GLY A 109 16.76 -0.29 -30.61
N ASP A 110 16.31 -0.94 -29.54
CA ASP A 110 15.38 -2.08 -29.59
C ASP A 110 13.97 -1.55 -29.90
N ASP A 111 13.77 -1.09 -31.14
CA ASP A 111 12.45 -1.08 -31.80
C ASP A 111 11.97 -2.54 -32.04
N ASP A 112 12.83 -3.56 -31.88
CA ASP A 112 12.50 -4.98 -31.91
C ASP A 112 11.77 -5.43 -30.62
N SER A 113 10.71 -4.72 -30.27
CA SER A 113 9.71 -5.22 -29.34
C SER A 113 9.11 -6.50 -29.93
N PRO A 114 9.06 -7.62 -29.20
CA PRO A 114 8.31 -8.81 -29.63
C PRO A 114 6.86 -8.48 -29.99
N GLN A 115 6.34 -7.37 -29.45
CA GLN A 115 5.01 -6.84 -29.77
C GLN A 115 4.93 -6.20 -31.16
N GLU A 116 5.96 -5.47 -31.60
CA GLU A 116 5.99 -4.89 -32.96
C GLU A 116 6.15 -5.99 -34.01
N GLU A 117 7.05 -6.94 -33.77
CA GLU A 117 7.23 -8.11 -34.65
C GLU A 117 5.95 -8.98 -34.70
N ALA A 118 5.24 -9.14 -33.58
CA ALA A 118 3.93 -9.80 -33.56
C ALA A 118 2.88 -9.05 -34.40
N ASP A 119 2.89 -7.72 -34.38
CA ASP A 119 1.94 -6.89 -35.12
C ASP A 119 2.22 -6.95 -36.65
N GLU A 120 3.48 -7.02 -37.06
CA GLU A 120 3.86 -7.29 -38.46
C GLU A 120 3.36 -8.66 -38.93
N PHE A 121 3.51 -9.71 -38.11
CA PHE A 121 2.98 -11.04 -38.43
C PHE A 121 1.45 -11.03 -38.55
N ARG A 122 0.73 -10.30 -37.68
CA ARG A 122 -0.73 -10.15 -37.81
C ARG A 122 -1.11 -9.49 -39.15
N GLU A 123 -0.39 -8.47 -39.57
CA GLU A 123 -0.63 -7.85 -40.88
C GLU A 123 -0.39 -8.84 -42.03
N ARG A 124 0.71 -9.59 -42.00
CA ARG A 124 1.01 -10.62 -43.01
C ARG A 124 -0.07 -11.70 -43.06
N ILE A 125 -0.53 -12.20 -41.92
CA ILE A 125 -1.63 -13.17 -41.81
C ILE A 125 -2.93 -12.61 -42.37
N SER A 126 -3.20 -11.32 -42.16
CA SER A 126 -4.42 -10.67 -42.68
C SER A 126 -4.42 -10.53 -44.20
N LYS A 127 -3.23 -10.30 -44.80
CA LYS A 127 -3.01 -10.15 -46.24
C LYS A 127 -2.89 -11.52 -46.95
N ALA A 128 -2.48 -12.56 -46.24
CA ALA A 128 -2.37 -13.92 -46.75
C ALA A 128 -3.77 -14.56 -46.95
N LYS A 129 -3.96 -15.27 -48.07
CA LYS A 129 -5.20 -16.00 -48.38
C LYS A 129 -5.22 -17.36 -47.67
N ILE A 130 -5.26 -17.33 -46.34
CA ILE A 130 -5.29 -18.51 -45.48
C ILE A 130 -6.74 -18.81 -45.06
N PRO A 131 -7.17 -20.08 -44.94
CA PRO A 131 -8.51 -20.39 -44.46
C PRO A 131 -8.69 -20.01 -42.98
N GLU A 132 -9.92 -19.65 -42.60
CA GLU A 132 -10.26 -19.11 -41.27
C GLU A 132 -9.78 -19.93 -40.05
N PRO A 133 -9.86 -21.28 -40.03
CA PRO A 133 -9.41 -22.01 -38.85
C PRO A 133 -7.89 -21.92 -38.62
N GLN A 134 -7.09 -21.86 -39.68
CA GLN A 134 -5.65 -21.67 -39.59
C GLN A 134 -5.31 -20.22 -39.21
N LYS A 135 -6.04 -19.25 -39.78
CA LYS A 135 -5.88 -17.83 -39.47
C LYS A 135 -6.10 -17.52 -37.98
N SER A 136 -7.17 -18.06 -37.39
CA SER A 136 -7.44 -17.90 -35.96
C SER A 136 -6.35 -18.50 -35.09
N THR A 137 -5.74 -19.60 -35.52
CA THR A 137 -4.66 -20.27 -34.77
C THR A 137 -3.37 -19.44 -34.83
N LEU A 138 -3.00 -18.93 -36.01
CA LEU A 138 -1.82 -18.09 -36.17
C LEU A 138 -1.92 -16.76 -35.41
N LEU A 139 -3.12 -16.15 -35.38
CA LEU A 139 -3.35 -14.93 -34.60
C LEU A 139 -3.17 -15.15 -33.10
N LYS A 140 -3.60 -16.30 -32.57
CA LYS A 140 -3.39 -16.66 -31.15
C LYS A 140 -1.91 -16.83 -30.82
N GLU A 141 -1.13 -17.44 -31.71
CA GLU A 141 0.31 -17.59 -31.52
C GLU A 141 1.04 -16.23 -31.64
N CYS A 142 0.59 -15.31 -32.50
CA CYS A 142 1.10 -13.93 -32.53
C CYS A 142 0.83 -13.19 -31.21
N ASP A 143 -0.38 -13.30 -30.67
CA ASP A 143 -0.75 -12.70 -29.37
C ASP A 143 0.09 -13.26 -28.22
N ARG A 144 0.46 -14.54 -28.31
CA ARG A 144 1.33 -15.20 -27.35
C ARG A 144 2.77 -14.71 -27.49
N PHE A 145 3.27 -14.57 -28.71
CA PHE A 145 4.61 -14.08 -29.01
C PHE A 145 4.84 -12.65 -28.50
N GLY A 146 3.91 -11.72 -28.76
CA GLY A 146 4.05 -10.32 -28.33
C GLY A 146 4.06 -10.11 -26.80
N LYS A 147 3.52 -11.06 -26.03
CA LYS A 147 3.52 -11.03 -24.56
C LYS A 147 4.75 -11.71 -23.93
N MET A 148 5.59 -12.37 -24.74
CA MET A 148 6.76 -13.05 -24.22
C MET A 148 7.91 -12.08 -23.93
N PRO A 149 8.74 -12.36 -22.91
CA PRO A 149 9.97 -11.62 -22.69
C PRO A 149 10.91 -11.78 -23.90
N TYR A 150 11.55 -10.67 -24.28
CA TYR A 150 12.61 -10.68 -25.31
C TYR A 150 13.71 -11.69 -24.95
N GLY A 151 14.12 -12.51 -25.92
CA GLY A 151 15.15 -13.54 -25.72
C GLY A 151 14.67 -14.87 -25.11
N SER A 152 13.34 -15.07 -24.94
CA SER A 152 12.79 -16.37 -24.54
C SER A 152 13.10 -17.44 -25.59
N HIS A 153 13.61 -18.60 -25.17
CA HIS A 153 13.77 -19.77 -26.05
C HIS A 153 12.45 -20.19 -26.70
N GLU A 154 11.32 -20.01 -26.02
CA GLU A 154 10.00 -20.27 -26.59
C GLU A 154 9.61 -19.24 -27.66
N GLY A 155 10.04 -17.97 -27.49
CA GLY A 155 9.80 -16.91 -28.46
C GLY A 155 10.45 -17.22 -29.80
N GLY A 156 11.71 -17.68 -29.80
CA GLY A 156 12.40 -18.07 -31.03
C GLY A 156 11.73 -19.23 -31.78
N VAL A 157 11.11 -20.18 -31.05
CA VAL A 157 10.37 -21.29 -31.66
C VAL A 157 9.06 -20.80 -32.30
N ILE A 158 8.33 -19.92 -31.62
CA ILE A 158 7.07 -19.37 -32.14
C ILE A 158 7.34 -18.47 -33.35
N ARG A 159 8.37 -17.62 -33.32
CA ARG A 159 8.79 -16.80 -34.47
C ARG A 159 9.08 -17.67 -35.69
N ASN A 160 9.90 -18.70 -35.54
CA ASN A 160 10.25 -19.60 -36.64
C ASN A 160 9.01 -20.35 -37.16
N TYR A 161 8.12 -20.78 -36.27
CA TYR A 161 6.83 -21.36 -36.68
C TYR A 161 5.96 -20.38 -37.49
N LEU A 162 5.86 -19.12 -37.06
CA LEU A 162 5.10 -18.08 -37.77
C LEU A 162 5.72 -17.76 -39.13
N GLU A 163 7.06 -17.67 -39.22
CA GLU A 163 7.79 -17.48 -40.48
C GLU A 163 7.52 -18.64 -41.46
N ILE A 164 7.71 -19.89 -41.02
CA ILE A 164 7.46 -21.09 -41.86
C ILE A 164 6.02 -21.17 -42.34
N CYS A 165 5.04 -20.74 -41.53
CA CYS A 165 3.63 -20.77 -41.92
C CYS A 165 3.23 -19.65 -42.88
N LEU A 166 4.04 -18.59 -42.99
CA LEU A 166 3.77 -17.41 -43.80
C LEU A 166 4.61 -17.32 -45.08
N ASP A 167 5.61 -18.18 -45.22
CA ASP A 167 6.36 -18.44 -46.45
C ASP A 167 5.69 -19.50 -47.33
#